data_AF-A0A8D8DL90-F1
#
_entry.id   AF-A0A8D8DL90-F1
#
_cell.length_a   1.000
_cell.length_b   1.000
_cell.length_c   1.000
_cell.angle_alpha   90.00
_cell.angle_beta   90.00
_cell.angle_gamma   90.00
#
_symmetry.space_group_name_H-M   'P 1'
#
loop_
_entity.id
_entity.type
_entity.pdbx_description
1 polymer ?
#
loop_
_entity_poly.entity_id
_entity_poly.type
_entity_poly.pdbx_seq_one_letter_code
_entity_poly.pdbx_strand_id
1 'polypeptide(L)'
;SKAVSLSHSICIAHVASFYLLQTDDVIFAYSSLYWLSGLIMLLAGTALGATRIITRETFTVPRTLDILQRYRVSAMIVPPSQAWAIANDPAASVRALASLRLPMCGGSAVSASLKQAFDRLIPGRSLEVMYGFSEISTAVSYTKGEFYRDGSVGFAGPRMEIKIVDDGGVALGIGQEGEILVRTKYVFMGYYGNQKATKEMLDDEGWMHSGDIGRFDKDGLLYVVDRKKDLIKYRNYQ
;
A
#
# COMPACT_ATOMS: atom_id res chain seq x y z
N SER A 1 -3.11 20.42 -0.32
CA SER A 1 -3.66 19.12 0.10
C SER A 1 -5.14 19.09 -0.24
N LYS A 2 -5.68 17.99 -0.78
CA LYS A 2 -7.12 17.83 -1.10
C LYS A 2 -7.78 16.95 -0.02
N ALA A 3 -9.03 17.23 0.34
CA ALA A 3 -9.77 16.44 1.33
C ALA A 3 -10.59 15.35 0.65
N VAL A 4 -10.19 14.09 0.79
CA VAL A 4 -10.88 12.92 0.20
C VAL A 4 -12.12 12.58 1.03
N SER A 5 -13.29 12.53 0.40
CA SER A 5 -14.53 12.11 1.07
C SER A 5 -14.80 10.64 0.82
N LEU A 6 -14.95 9.86 1.89
CA LEU A 6 -15.20 8.42 1.85
C LEU A 6 -16.60 8.13 2.40
N SER A 7 -17.37 7.31 1.70
CA SER A 7 -18.67 6.84 2.18
C SER A 7 -18.50 5.71 3.21
N HIS A 8 -19.58 5.38 3.94
CA HIS A 8 -19.57 4.18 4.76
C HIS A 8 -19.43 2.90 3.92
N SER A 9 -20.01 2.87 2.70
CA SER A 9 -19.97 1.69 1.84
C SER A 9 -18.56 1.36 1.37
N ILE A 10 -17.72 2.35 1.04
CA ILE A 10 -16.32 2.10 0.69
C ILE A 10 -15.52 1.59 1.90
N CYS A 11 -15.73 2.17 3.08
CA CYS A 11 -15.08 1.73 4.32
C CYS A 11 -15.45 0.28 4.67
N ILE A 12 -16.74 -0.08 4.57
CA ILE A 12 -17.23 -1.44 4.83
C ILE A 12 -16.73 -2.43 3.76
N ALA A 13 -16.76 -2.04 2.49
CA ALA A 13 -16.31 -2.91 1.40
C ALA A 13 -14.85 -3.31 1.55
N HIS A 14 -14.00 -2.39 1.99
CA HIS A 14 -12.57 -2.67 2.21
C HIS A 14 -12.29 -3.51 3.43
N VAL A 15 -13.25 -3.71 4.34
CA VAL A 15 -13.12 -4.74 5.38
C VAL A 15 -12.89 -6.11 4.75
N ALA A 16 -13.56 -6.41 3.63
CA ALA A 16 -13.35 -7.65 2.91
C ALA A 16 -11.98 -7.73 2.21
N SER A 17 -11.31 -6.59 1.99
CA SER A 17 -9.95 -6.54 1.46
C SER A 17 -8.88 -6.86 2.51
N PHE A 18 -9.25 -7.05 3.78
CA PHE A 18 -8.34 -7.47 4.86
C PHE A 18 -8.08 -8.97 4.89
N TYR A 19 -8.28 -9.71 3.80
CA TYR A 19 -8.11 -11.17 3.73
C TYR A 19 -6.68 -11.65 4.06
N LEU A 20 -5.69 -10.74 4.13
CA LEU A 20 -4.34 -11.06 4.61
C LEU A 20 -4.28 -11.20 6.16
N LEU A 21 -5.20 -10.53 6.86
CA LEU A 21 -5.33 -10.55 8.32
C LEU A 21 -6.24 -11.70 8.76
N GLN A 22 -5.99 -12.18 9.98
CA GLN A 22 -6.67 -13.28 10.65
C GLN A 22 -7.23 -12.79 11.98
N THR A 23 -8.25 -13.48 12.51
CA THR A 23 -8.94 -13.08 13.74
C THR A 23 -8.06 -13.17 14.98
N ASP A 24 -7.04 -14.03 14.97
CA ASP A 24 -6.06 -14.22 16.03
C ASP A 24 -4.82 -13.32 15.88
N ASP A 25 -4.82 -12.40 14.90
CA ASP A 25 -3.72 -11.46 14.76
C ASP A 25 -3.63 -10.45 15.90
N VAL A 26 -2.39 -10.10 16.21
CA VAL A 26 -2.04 -8.89 16.95
C VAL A 26 -1.50 -7.88 15.94
N ILE A 27 -2.29 -6.85 15.64
CA ILE A 27 -2.01 -5.87 14.59
C ILE A 27 -1.40 -4.58 15.17
N PHE A 28 -0.47 -3.99 14.44
CA PHE A 28 0.19 -2.75 14.86
C PHE A 28 0.48 -1.80 13.70
N ALA A 29 0.38 -0.50 13.97
CA ALA A 29 0.84 0.57 13.10
C ALA A 29 1.13 1.82 13.93
N TYR A 30 2.16 2.58 13.58
CA TYR A 30 2.40 3.90 14.16
C TYR A 30 1.45 4.99 13.60
N SER A 31 0.78 4.70 12.49
CA SER A 31 -0.12 5.64 11.85
C SER A 31 -1.31 5.99 12.74
N SER A 32 -1.48 7.28 12.99
CA SER A 32 -2.71 7.83 13.60
C SER A 32 -3.90 7.71 12.64
N LEU A 33 -5.11 7.96 13.15
CA LEU A 33 -6.34 7.91 12.35
C LEU A 33 -6.41 8.99 11.25
N TYR A 34 -5.50 9.97 11.26
CA TYR A 34 -5.34 10.93 10.16
C TYR A 34 -4.82 10.28 8.88
N TRP A 35 -4.10 9.15 9.00
CA TRP A 35 -3.55 8.41 7.88
C TRP A 35 -4.43 7.21 7.56
N LEU A 36 -4.59 6.92 6.27
CA LEU A 36 -5.41 5.82 5.79
C LEU A 36 -5.00 4.47 6.41
N SER A 37 -3.70 4.22 6.59
CA SER A 37 -3.18 3.02 7.27
C SER A 37 -3.67 2.88 8.72
N GLY A 38 -3.78 3.98 9.47
CA GLY A 38 -4.28 3.98 10.84
C GLY A 38 -5.79 3.74 10.92
N LEU A 39 -6.54 4.29 9.96
CA LEU A 39 -7.97 4.05 9.79
C LEU A 39 -8.24 2.60 9.36
N ILE A 40 -7.51 2.08 8.37
CA ILE A 40 -7.60 0.69 7.91
C ILE A 40 -7.35 -0.27 9.07
N MET A 41 -6.29 -0.08 9.86
CA MET A 41 -6.02 -0.92 11.02
C MET A 41 -7.12 -0.84 12.10
N LEU A 42 -7.85 0.29 12.18
CA LEU A 42 -9.01 0.40 13.09
C LEU A 42 -10.13 -0.50 12.61
N LEU A 43 -10.53 -0.29 11.35
CA LEU A 43 -11.64 -1.01 10.74
C LEU A 43 -11.34 -2.51 10.69
N ALA A 44 -10.11 -2.91 10.35
CA ALA A 44 -9.68 -4.30 10.30
C ALA A 44 -9.73 -4.95 11.69
N GLY A 45 -9.12 -4.34 12.70
CA GLY A 45 -9.11 -4.86 14.05
C GLY A 45 -10.52 -5.02 14.61
N THR A 46 -11.37 -4.01 14.44
CA THR A 46 -12.75 -4.04 14.92
C THR A 46 -13.60 -5.08 14.19
N ALA A 47 -13.51 -5.16 12.87
CA ALA A 47 -14.37 -6.05 12.09
C ALA A 47 -13.96 -7.53 12.17
N LEU A 48 -12.65 -7.82 12.26
CA LEU A 48 -12.14 -9.18 12.42
C LEU A 48 -12.12 -9.64 13.89
N GLY A 49 -12.27 -8.73 14.85
CA GLY A 49 -12.06 -9.04 16.27
C GLY A 49 -10.58 -9.23 16.65
N ALA A 50 -9.65 -8.80 15.79
CA ALA A 50 -8.21 -8.90 16.02
C ALA A 50 -7.74 -7.90 17.08
N THR A 51 -6.67 -8.24 17.80
CA THR A 51 -6.13 -7.38 18.85
C THR A 51 -5.29 -6.27 18.22
N ARG A 52 -5.67 -5.00 18.42
CA ARG A 52 -4.88 -3.84 17.96
C ARG A 52 -4.03 -3.25 19.06
N ILE A 53 -2.72 -3.21 18.85
CA ILE A 53 -1.80 -2.45 19.70
C ILE A 53 -1.77 -0.99 19.25
N ILE A 54 -1.85 -0.06 20.21
CA ILE A 54 -1.80 1.38 19.97
C ILE A 54 -0.76 1.99 20.91
N THR A 55 0.00 2.94 20.40
CA THR A 55 0.92 3.75 21.19
C THR A 55 0.69 5.23 20.91
N ARG A 56 0.88 6.07 21.93
CA ARG A 56 0.89 7.54 21.80
C ARG A 56 2.28 8.07 21.46
N GLU A 57 3.27 7.20 21.55
CA GLU A 57 4.67 7.53 21.33
C GLU A 57 5.03 7.56 19.85
N THR A 58 6.03 8.35 19.50
CA THR A 58 6.58 8.39 18.15
C THR A 58 7.38 7.13 17.81
N PHE A 59 7.63 6.92 16.53
CA PHE A 59 8.46 5.82 16.05
C PHE A 59 9.90 5.93 16.57
N THR A 60 10.39 4.84 17.15
CA THR A 60 11.83 4.55 17.29
C THR A 60 12.03 3.05 17.07
N VAL A 61 13.19 2.66 16.56
CA VAL A 61 13.46 1.22 16.34
C VAL A 61 13.44 0.42 17.65
N PRO A 62 14.10 0.85 18.75
CA PRO A 62 14.08 0.10 20.01
C PRO A 62 12.66 -0.12 20.54
N ARG A 63 11.80 0.90 20.46
CA ARG A 63 10.40 0.79 20.89
C ARG A 63 9.60 -0.13 19.98
N THR A 64 9.84 -0.07 18.67
CA THR A 64 9.17 -0.97 17.72
C THR A 64 9.51 -2.41 18.05
N LEU A 65 10.80 -2.72 18.23
CA LEU A 65 11.26 -4.07 18.58
C LEU A 65 10.73 -4.53 19.95
N ASP A 66 10.64 -3.65 20.94
CA ASP A 66 10.00 -3.97 22.24
C ASP A 66 8.51 -4.31 22.06
N ILE A 67 7.76 -3.49 21.32
CA ILE A 67 6.34 -3.72 21.04
C ILE A 67 6.13 -5.06 20.32
N LEU A 68 6.92 -5.33 19.26
CA LEU A 68 6.82 -6.57 18.49
C LEU A 68 7.01 -7.79 19.40
N GLN A 69 8.02 -7.77 20.27
CA GLN A 69 8.35 -8.89 21.15
C GLN A 69 7.37 -9.03 22.32
N ARG A 70 7.06 -7.93 23.00
CA ARG A 70 6.21 -7.92 24.20
C ARG A 70 4.78 -8.33 23.90
N TYR A 71 4.21 -7.83 22.81
CA TYR A 71 2.83 -8.09 22.43
C TYR A 71 2.69 -9.17 21.37
N ARG A 72 3.81 -9.75 20.90
CA ARG A 72 3.83 -10.77 19.84
C ARG A 72 3.06 -10.32 18.60
N VAL A 73 3.31 -9.08 18.16
CA VAL A 73 2.66 -8.51 16.96
C VAL A 73 2.87 -9.44 15.77
N SER A 74 1.78 -9.82 15.11
CA SER A 74 1.75 -10.74 13.98
C SER A 74 1.62 -10.04 12.64
N ALA A 75 0.98 -8.87 12.59
CA ALA A 75 0.89 -8.06 11.38
C ALA A 75 1.20 -6.58 11.68
N MET A 76 1.98 -5.96 10.80
CA MET A 76 2.39 -4.57 10.96
C MET A 76 2.41 -3.86 9.62
N ILE A 77 1.92 -2.62 9.56
CA ILE A 77 2.11 -1.74 8.40
C ILE A 77 3.08 -0.61 8.76
N VAL A 78 4.09 -0.42 7.92
CA VAL A 78 5.12 0.62 8.09
C VAL A 78 5.45 1.28 6.74
N PRO A 79 5.80 2.57 6.70
CA PRO A 79 6.35 3.18 5.50
C PRO A 79 7.78 2.66 5.22
N PRO A 80 8.29 2.76 3.97
CA PRO A 80 9.61 2.24 3.61
C PRO A 80 10.76 2.78 4.47
N SER A 81 10.70 4.05 4.89
CA SER A 81 11.72 4.65 5.76
C SER A 81 11.81 3.98 7.13
N GLN A 82 10.68 3.62 7.74
CA GLN A 82 10.65 2.91 9.03
C GLN A 82 11.05 1.45 8.85
N ALA A 83 10.59 0.79 7.80
CA ALA A 83 11.00 -0.58 7.48
C ALA A 83 12.52 -0.67 7.29
N TRP A 84 13.12 0.32 6.61
CA TRP A 84 14.57 0.39 6.40
C TRP A 84 15.33 0.61 7.72
N ALA A 85 14.85 1.52 8.56
CA ALA A 85 15.45 1.77 9.87
C ALA A 85 15.41 0.50 10.75
N ILE A 86 14.29 -0.23 10.76
CA ILE A 86 14.18 -1.51 11.48
C ILE A 86 15.15 -2.53 10.90
N ALA A 87 15.17 -2.71 9.58
CA ALA A 87 15.95 -3.76 8.93
C ALA A 87 17.48 -3.58 9.08
N ASN A 88 17.95 -2.37 9.33
CA ASN A 88 19.37 -2.04 9.48
C ASN A 88 19.80 -1.79 10.93
N ASP A 89 18.91 -1.97 11.91
CA ASP A 89 19.25 -1.79 13.32
C ASP A 89 19.99 -3.02 13.87
N PRO A 90 21.08 -2.87 14.63
CA PRO A 90 21.83 -4.00 15.19
C PRO A 90 21.03 -4.92 16.11
N ALA A 91 19.95 -4.43 16.73
CA ALA A 91 19.07 -5.24 17.57
C ALA A 91 18.00 -6.00 16.77
N ALA A 92 17.83 -5.68 15.48
CA ALA A 92 16.92 -6.41 14.61
C ALA A 92 17.48 -7.81 14.32
N SER A 93 16.66 -8.82 14.57
CA SER A 93 17.04 -10.22 14.41
C SER A 93 15.82 -11.07 14.10
N VAL A 94 16.04 -12.27 13.59
CA VAL A 94 14.98 -13.27 13.37
C VAL A 94 14.16 -13.51 14.63
N ARG A 95 14.81 -13.49 15.81
CA ARG A 95 14.13 -13.65 17.10
C ARG A 95 13.26 -12.45 17.44
N ALA A 96 13.77 -11.23 17.24
CA ALA A 96 13.04 -10.00 17.54
C ALA A 96 11.79 -9.82 16.65
N LEU A 97 11.81 -10.36 15.43
CA LEU A 97 10.70 -10.30 14.47
C LEU A 97 9.93 -11.64 14.36
N ALA A 98 10.19 -12.61 15.24
CA ALA A 98 9.69 -13.98 15.09
C ALA A 98 8.17 -14.10 15.00
N SER A 99 7.42 -13.24 15.70
CA SER A 99 5.95 -13.23 15.67
C SER A 99 5.38 -12.61 14.40
N LEU A 100 6.15 -11.77 13.70
CA LEU A 100 5.66 -10.96 12.59
C LEU A 100 5.47 -11.81 11.33
N ARG A 101 4.25 -12.30 11.11
CA ARG A 101 3.91 -13.13 9.94
C ARG A 101 3.60 -12.31 8.69
N LEU A 102 3.04 -11.11 8.87
CA LEU A 102 2.59 -10.23 7.80
C LEU A 102 3.12 -8.80 7.99
N PRO A 103 4.40 -8.56 7.69
CA PRO A 103 4.91 -7.21 7.55
C PRO A 103 4.44 -6.63 6.21
N MET A 104 3.86 -5.43 6.25
CA MET A 104 3.35 -4.71 5.09
C MET A 104 4.03 -3.35 4.97
N CYS A 105 4.32 -2.96 3.73
CA CYS A 105 4.99 -1.71 3.40
C CYS A 105 4.30 -1.00 2.24
N GLY A 106 4.09 0.31 2.35
CA GLY A 106 3.44 1.07 1.29
C GLY A 106 3.47 2.58 1.53
N GLY A 107 2.87 3.32 0.60
CA GLY A 107 2.80 4.78 0.63
C GLY A 107 3.95 5.50 -0.08
N SER A 108 5.04 4.80 -0.39
CA SER A 108 6.11 5.25 -1.29
C SER A 108 6.83 4.04 -1.89
N ALA A 109 7.76 4.29 -2.82
CA ALA A 109 8.54 3.22 -3.47
C ALA A 109 9.29 2.36 -2.45
N VAL A 110 9.28 1.05 -2.67
CA VAL A 110 10.03 0.04 -1.89
C VAL A 110 11.18 -0.46 -2.76
N SER A 111 12.41 -0.27 -2.32
CA SER A 111 13.59 -0.77 -3.04
C SER A 111 13.74 -2.29 -2.87
N ALA A 112 14.30 -2.95 -3.88
CA ALA A 112 14.70 -4.35 -3.79
C ALA A 112 15.65 -4.60 -2.60
N SER A 113 16.56 -3.65 -2.33
CA SER A 113 17.46 -3.74 -1.17
C SER A 113 16.72 -3.74 0.16
N LEU A 114 15.67 -2.93 0.31
CA LEU A 114 14.83 -2.90 1.52
C LEU A 114 14.13 -4.23 1.71
N LYS A 115 13.50 -4.74 0.63
CA LYS A 115 12.85 -6.04 0.63
C LYS A 115 13.80 -7.15 1.09
N GLN A 116 14.98 -7.24 0.46
CA GLN A 116 15.99 -8.25 0.77
C GLN A 116 16.57 -8.11 2.18
N ALA A 117 16.74 -6.89 2.69
CA ALA A 117 17.18 -6.67 4.07
C ALA A 117 16.11 -7.16 5.06
N PHE A 118 14.85 -6.83 4.82
CA PHE A 118 13.75 -7.23 5.67
C PHE A 118 13.49 -8.74 5.63
N ASP A 119 13.46 -9.36 4.44
CA ASP A 119 13.22 -10.80 4.26
C ASP A 119 14.25 -11.67 5.01
N ARG A 120 15.51 -11.23 5.09
CA ARG A 120 16.55 -11.91 5.89
C ARG A 120 16.22 -11.99 7.38
N LEU A 121 15.42 -11.05 7.89
CA LEU A 121 14.97 -11.03 9.29
C LEU A 121 13.69 -11.84 9.54
N ILE A 122 13.00 -12.29 8.49
CA ILE A 122 11.74 -13.04 8.59
C ILE A 122 11.77 -14.28 7.67
N PRO A 123 12.71 -15.23 7.87
CA PRO A 123 12.88 -16.37 6.98
C PRO A 123 11.58 -17.16 6.79
N GLY A 124 11.31 -17.53 5.54
CA GLY A 124 10.08 -18.22 5.12
C GLY A 124 8.86 -17.30 4.97
N ARG A 125 9.04 -15.98 5.11
CA ARG A 125 8.01 -14.96 4.95
C ARG A 125 8.55 -13.82 4.07
N SER A 126 7.70 -12.84 3.79
CA SER A 126 7.99 -11.77 2.85
C SER A 126 7.45 -10.45 3.40
N LEU A 127 8.24 -9.37 3.28
CA LEU A 127 7.70 -8.01 3.42
C LEU A 127 6.77 -7.71 2.25
N GLU A 128 5.45 -7.66 2.50
CA GLU A 128 4.48 -7.42 1.45
C GLU A 128 4.43 -5.93 1.07
N VAL A 129 4.59 -5.63 -0.20
CA VAL A 129 4.50 -4.27 -0.75
C VAL A 129 3.08 -4.03 -1.21
N MET A 130 2.54 -2.86 -0.88
CA MET A 130 1.20 -2.44 -1.26
C MET A 130 1.25 -1.10 -1.98
N TYR A 131 0.54 -1.00 -3.09
CA TYR A 131 0.31 0.24 -3.81
C TYR A 131 -1.15 0.68 -3.68
N GLY A 132 -1.35 1.97 -3.46
CA GLY A 132 -2.66 2.60 -3.38
C GLY A 132 -2.54 4.08 -3.05
N PHE A 133 -3.65 4.77 -3.07
CA PHE A 133 -3.76 6.21 -2.83
C PHE A 133 -5.07 6.52 -2.09
N SER A 134 -5.18 7.68 -1.47
CA SER A 134 -6.25 7.99 -0.51
C SER A 134 -7.66 7.84 -1.11
N GLU A 135 -7.83 8.18 -2.39
CA GLU A 135 -9.07 8.13 -3.15
C GLU A 135 -9.56 6.69 -3.38
N ILE A 136 -8.68 5.68 -3.30
CA ILE A 136 -9.07 4.26 -3.35
C ILE A 136 -9.37 3.68 -1.97
N SER A 137 -9.03 4.37 -0.86
CA SER A 137 -9.33 3.93 0.53
C SER A 137 -8.79 2.53 0.92
N THR A 138 -7.94 1.91 0.10
CA THR A 138 -7.28 0.61 0.37
C THR A 138 -6.04 0.43 -0.51
N ALA A 139 -5.49 -0.79 -0.59
CA ALA A 139 -4.49 -1.15 -1.58
C ALA A 139 -5.15 -1.49 -2.92
N VAL A 140 -4.69 -0.86 -4.00
CA VAL A 140 -5.01 -1.18 -5.40
C VAL A 140 -4.38 -2.52 -5.79
N SER A 141 -3.14 -2.72 -5.39
CA SER A 141 -2.36 -3.94 -5.66
C SER A 141 -1.42 -4.24 -4.50
N TYR A 142 -1.03 -5.51 -4.39
CA TYR A 142 -0.13 -5.96 -3.36
C TYR A 142 0.67 -7.17 -3.82
N THR A 143 1.89 -7.30 -3.31
CA THR A 143 2.72 -8.49 -3.53
C THR A 143 2.17 -9.67 -2.73
N LYS A 144 2.51 -10.88 -3.18
CA LYS A 144 2.13 -12.11 -2.49
C LYS A 144 3.34 -13.02 -2.43
N GLY A 145 4.04 -13.03 -1.30
CA GLY A 145 5.09 -13.99 -0.97
C GLY A 145 5.95 -14.43 -2.16
N GLU A 146 5.78 -15.70 -2.55
CA GLU A 146 6.52 -16.39 -3.63
C GLU A 146 6.42 -15.74 -5.02
N PHE A 147 5.39 -14.94 -5.27
CA PHE A 147 5.18 -14.24 -6.54
C PHE A 147 5.85 -12.86 -6.58
N TYR A 148 6.57 -12.47 -5.53
CA TYR A 148 7.32 -11.23 -5.54
C TYR A 148 8.33 -11.19 -6.68
N ARG A 149 8.44 -10.01 -7.31
CA ARG A 149 9.50 -9.64 -8.25
C ARG A 149 10.04 -8.28 -7.83
N ASP A 150 11.36 -8.12 -7.90
CA ASP A 150 12.02 -6.88 -7.53
C ASP A 150 11.38 -5.68 -8.25
N GLY A 151 10.99 -4.66 -7.46
CA GLY A 151 10.34 -3.44 -7.95
C GLY A 151 8.84 -3.56 -8.26
N SER A 152 8.25 -4.75 -8.21
CA SER A 152 6.81 -4.91 -8.40
C SER A 152 6.03 -4.52 -7.14
N VAL A 153 4.83 -3.96 -7.36
CA VAL A 153 3.80 -3.75 -6.33
C VAL A 153 2.75 -4.87 -6.33
N GLY A 154 2.99 -5.93 -7.09
CA GLY A 154 2.24 -7.17 -7.09
C GLY A 154 1.02 -7.17 -8.02
N PHE A 155 0.01 -7.95 -7.65
CA PHE A 155 -1.19 -8.15 -8.48
C PHE A 155 -2.29 -7.17 -8.11
N ALA A 156 -3.17 -6.90 -9.07
CA ALA A 156 -4.43 -6.21 -8.79
C ALA A 156 -5.17 -6.91 -7.64
N GLY A 157 -5.62 -6.09 -6.69
CA GLY A 157 -6.36 -6.61 -5.55
C GLY A 157 -7.78 -7.06 -5.92
N PRO A 158 -8.47 -7.75 -5.00
CA PRO A 158 -9.83 -8.19 -5.24
C PRO A 158 -10.73 -7.01 -5.60
N ARG A 159 -11.53 -7.16 -6.66
CA ARG A 159 -12.48 -6.14 -7.14
C ARG A 159 -11.81 -4.85 -7.65
N MET A 160 -10.53 -4.91 -7.98
CA MET A 160 -9.80 -3.85 -8.66
C MET A 160 -9.60 -4.23 -10.12
N GLU A 161 -9.97 -3.31 -11.00
CA GLU A 161 -9.58 -3.33 -12.40
C GLU A 161 -8.49 -2.28 -12.59
N ILE A 162 -7.45 -2.62 -13.35
CA ILE A 162 -6.33 -1.72 -13.61
C ILE A 162 -6.03 -1.78 -15.10
N LYS A 163 -5.84 -0.62 -15.72
CA LYS A 163 -5.30 -0.49 -17.08
C LYS A 163 -4.18 0.53 -17.11
N ILE A 164 -3.30 0.39 -18.10
CA ILE A 164 -2.24 1.36 -18.38
C ILE A 164 -2.65 2.10 -19.65
N VAL A 165 -2.58 3.43 -19.67
CA VAL A 165 -2.96 4.22 -20.85
C VAL A 165 -1.85 5.20 -21.26
N ASP A 166 -1.78 5.50 -22.56
CA ASP A 166 -0.96 6.61 -23.06
C ASP A 166 -1.60 7.98 -22.78
N ASP A 167 -0.93 9.04 -23.24
CA ASP A 167 -1.44 10.42 -23.13
C ASP A 167 -2.72 10.68 -23.95
N GLY A 168 -3.03 9.82 -24.92
CA GLY A 168 -4.29 9.84 -25.68
C GLY A 168 -5.43 9.08 -24.99
N GLY A 169 -5.17 8.41 -23.86
CA GLY A 169 -6.13 7.58 -23.15
C GLY A 169 -6.31 6.17 -23.74
N VAL A 170 -5.46 5.77 -24.70
CA VAL A 170 -5.52 4.45 -25.32
C VAL A 170 -4.86 3.43 -24.40
N ALA A 171 -5.53 2.30 -24.18
CA ALA A 171 -4.99 1.22 -23.36
C ALA A 171 -3.75 0.60 -24.01
N LEU A 172 -2.68 0.48 -23.23
CA LEU A 172 -1.40 -0.06 -23.64
C LEU A 172 -1.27 -1.55 -23.30
N GLY A 173 -0.41 -2.24 -24.06
CA GLY A 173 -0.10 -3.65 -23.87
C GLY A 173 0.96 -3.92 -22.81
N ILE A 174 1.29 -5.20 -22.64
CA ILE A 174 2.30 -5.67 -21.69
C ILE A 174 3.65 -4.99 -21.94
N GLY A 175 4.32 -4.57 -20.86
CA GLY A 175 5.64 -3.96 -20.88
C GLY A 175 5.67 -2.49 -21.28
N GLN A 176 4.56 -1.92 -21.78
CA GLN A 176 4.47 -0.51 -22.14
C GLN A 176 4.15 0.35 -20.92
N GLU A 177 4.84 1.48 -20.80
CA GLU A 177 4.68 2.43 -19.70
C GLU A 177 3.65 3.50 -20.04
N GLY A 178 2.79 3.81 -19.08
CA GLY A 178 1.76 4.82 -19.21
C GLY A 178 1.09 5.10 -17.87
N GLU A 179 0.05 5.91 -17.86
CA GLU A 179 -0.67 6.24 -16.63
C GLU A 179 -1.46 5.03 -16.11
N ILE A 180 -1.33 4.75 -14.80
CA ILE A 180 -2.12 3.72 -14.14
C ILE A 180 -3.53 4.26 -13.88
N LEU A 181 -4.53 3.65 -14.51
CA LEU A 181 -5.94 3.91 -14.24
C LEU A 181 -6.52 2.75 -13.43
N VAL A 182 -7.31 3.08 -12.41
CA VAL A 182 -7.91 2.10 -11.50
C VAL A 182 -9.42 2.24 -11.51
N ARG A 183 -10.15 1.13 -11.64
CA ARG A 183 -11.60 1.10 -11.50
C ARG A 183 -12.03 0.10 -10.45
N THR A 184 -13.03 0.47 -9.67
CA THR A 184 -13.67 -0.39 -8.68
C THR A 184 -15.11 0.07 -8.48
N LYS A 185 -15.95 -0.82 -7.95
CA LYS A 185 -17.33 -0.51 -7.59
C LYS A 185 -17.42 0.53 -6.46
N TYR A 186 -16.38 0.63 -5.63
CA TYR A 186 -16.37 1.50 -4.44
C TYR A 186 -15.44 2.69 -4.67
N VAL A 187 -15.95 3.70 -5.38
CA VAL A 187 -15.25 4.96 -5.61
C VAL A 187 -15.42 5.92 -4.43
N PHE A 188 -14.45 6.81 -4.21
CA PHE A 188 -14.61 7.93 -3.29
C PHE A 188 -15.81 8.82 -3.66
N MET A 189 -16.30 9.62 -2.70
CA MET A 189 -17.38 10.59 -2.90
C MET A 189 -16.90 11.89 -3.57
N GLY A 190 -15.64 11.93 -4.01
CA GLY A 190 -14.98 13.13 -4.51
C GLY A 190 -14.17 13.87 -3.44
N TYR A 191 -13.57 14.98 -3.86
CA TYR A 191 -12.90 15.90 -2.95
C TYR A 191 -13.89 16.91 -2.36
N TYR A 192 -13.85 17.08 -1.04
CA TYR A 192 -14.72 18.02 -0.34
C TYR A 192 -14.50 19.45 -0.86
N GLY A 193 -15.58 20.08 -1.35
CA GLY A 193 -15.56 21.44 -1.88
C GLY A 193 -14.77 21.61 -3.19
N ASN A 194 -14.38 20.54 -3.89
CA ASN A 194 -13.56 20.63 -5.09
C ASN A 194 -14.01 19.68 -6.21
N GLN A 195 -15.17 20.00 -6.81
CA GLN A 195 -15.76 19.21 -7.88
C GLN A 195 -14.88 19.14 -9.15
N LYS A 196 -14.11 20.20 -9.45
CA LYS A 196 -13.18 20.21 -10.58
C LYS A 196 -12.13 19.12 -10.42
N ALA A 197 -11.44 19.09 -9.28
CA ALA A 197 -10.46 18.04 -9.00
C ALA A 197 -11.10 16.65 -8.96
N THR A 198 -12.37 16.51 -8.55
CA THR A 198 -13.07 15.23 -8.58
C THR A 198 -13.23 14.71 -10.00
N LYS A 199 -13.67 15.56 -10.94
CA LYS A 199 -13.83 15.21 -12.35
C LYS A 199 -12.50 14.97 -13.07
N GLU A 200 -11.42 15.60 -12.62
CA GLU A 200 -10.07 15.29 -13.11
C GLU A 200 -9.56 13.93 -12.61
N MET A 201 -10.00 13.50 -11.42
CA MET A 201 -9.58 12.24 -10.81
C MET A 201 -10.40 11.06 -11.31
N LEU A 202 -11.71 11.21 -11.47
CA LEU A 202 -12.65 10.15 -11.83
C LEU A 202 -13.36 10.53 -13.12
N ASP A 203 -13.11 9.76 -14.18
CA ASP A 203 -13.74 9.97 -15.48
C ASP A 203 -15.19 9.45 -15.53
N ASP A 204 -15.88 9.74 -16.63
CA ASP A 204 -17.29 9.35 -16.83
C ASP A 204 -17.46 7.82 -17.02
N GLU A 205 -16.39 7.09 -17.30
CA GLU A 205 -16.35 5.62 -17.39
C GLU A 205 -16.06 4.94 -16.03
N GLY A 206 -15.80 5.74 -14.99
CA GLY A 206 -15.51 5.27 -13.63
C GLY A 206 -14.04 4.91 -13.39
N TRP A 207 -13.11 5.28 -14.28
CA TRP A 207 -11.68 5.11 -14.06
C TRP A 207 -11.12 6.26 -13.24
N MET A 208 -10.35 5.90 -12.22
CA MET A 208 -9.57 6.83 -11.41
C MET A 208 -8.18 7.00 -12.00
N HIS A 209 -7.85 8.23 -12.35
CA HIS A 209 -6.53 8.67 -12.79
C HIS A 209 -5.58 8.79 -11.62
N SER A 210 -4.70 7.79 -11.42
CA SER A 210 -3.77 7.80 -10.28
C SER A 210 -2.75 8.94 -10.39
N GLY A 211 -2.43 9.38 -11.61
CA GLY A 211 -1.29 10.24 -11.90
C GLY A 211 0.06 9.56 -11.67
N ASP A 212 0.10 8.25 -11.44
CA ASP A 212 1.32 7.44 -11.36
C ASP A 212 1.55 6.74 -12.71
N ILE A 213 2.80 6.64 -13.13
CA ILE A 213 3.23 5.92 -14.33
C ILE A 213 3.58 4.49 -13.95
N GLY A 214 3.10 3.53 -14.73
CA GLY A 214 3.37 2.13 -14.49
C GLY A 214 3.25 1.28 -15.73
N ARG A 215 3.50 -0.02 -15.53
CA ARG A 215 3.37 -1.05 -16.55
C ARG A 215 3.06 -2.40 -15.93
N PHE A 216 2.47 -3.28 -16.73
CA PHE A 216 2.37 -4.70 -16.40
C PHE A 216 3.53 -5.48 -17.03
N ASP A 217 3.99 -6.53 -16.37
CA ASP A 217 4.79 -7.56 -17.04
C ASP A 217 3.91 -8.68 -17.62
N LYS A 218 4.56 -9.68 -18.23
CA LYS A 218 3.89 -10.83 -18.86
C LYS A 218 3.17 -11.75 -17.86
N ASP A 219 3.55 -11.68 -16.59
CA ASP A 219 2.97 -12.50 -15.52
C ASP A 219 1.79 -11.78 -14.84
N GLY A 220 1.52 -10.52 -15.23
CA GLY A 220 0.41 -9.70 -14.71
C GLY A 220 0.78 -8.89 -13.46
N LEU A 221 2.07 -8.76 -13.14
CA LEU A 221 2.56 -7.97 -12.03
C LEU A 221 2.63 -6.49 -12.40
N LEU A 222 2.11 -5.64 -11.53
CA LEU A 222 2.15 -4.19 -11.68
C LEU A 222 3.51 -3.66 -11.19
N TYR A 223 4.05 -2.69 -11.93
CA TYR A 223 5.22 -1.90 -11.58
C TYR A 223 4.83 -0.43 -11.59
N VAL A 224 5.18 0.29 -10.52
CA VAL A 224 5.03 1.75 -10.44
C VAL A 224 6.41 2.36 -10.70
N VAL A 225 6.54 3.07 -11.82
CA VAL A 225 7.82 3.56 -12.34
C VAL A 225 8.13 4.96 -11.81
N ASP A 226 7.14 5.87 -11.87
CA ASP A 226 7.31 7.26 -11.45
C ASP A 226 5.94 7.90 -11.16
N ARG A 227 5.92 9.16 -10.70
CA ARG A 227 4.73 10.01 -10.73
C ARG A 227 4.75 10.91 -11.94
N LYS A 228 3.60 11.03 -12.62
CA LYS A 228 3.42 11.93 -13.77
C LYS A 228 3.79 13.39 -13.45
N LYS A 229 3.65 13.81 -12.19
CA LYS A 229 4.03 15.16 -11.71
C LYS A 229 5.51 15.31 -11.33
N ASP A 230 6.20 14.21 -11.06
CA ASP A 230 7.60 14.20 -10.62
C ASP A 230 8.58 13.82 -11.74
N LEU A 231 8.08 13.46 -12.93
CA LEU A 231 8.88 13.31 -14.15
C LEU A 231 9.64 14.62 -14.45
N ILE A 232 10.95 14.60 -14.21
CA ILE A 232 11.84 15.73 -14.49
C ILE A 232 11.93 15.91 -16.01
N LYS A 233 11.41 17.05 -16.50
CA LYS A 233 11.60 17.48 -17.89
C LYS A 233 13.07 17.76 -18.16
N TYR A 234 13.78 16.82 -18.79
CA TYR A 234 15.12 17.07 -19.33
C TYR A 234 15.06 17.19 -20.86
N ARG A 235 15.39 18.37 -21.39
CA ARG A 235 15.55 18.67 -22.82
C ARG A 235 14.31 18.42 -23.72
N ASN A 236 13.09 18.66 -23.23
CA ASN A 236 11.85 18.70 -24.04
C ASN A 236 11.48 17.39 -24.80
N TYR A 237 11.92 16.22 -24.35
CA TYR A 237 11.42 14.95 -24.89
C TYR A 237 10.26 14.41 -24.05
N GLN A 238 9.15 14.10 -24.73
CA GLN A 238 8.06 13.22 -24.29
C GLN A 238 8.20 11.89 -25.01
#